data_AF-W2WCQ4-F1
#
_entry.id   AF-W2WCQ4-F1
#
_cell.length_a   1.000
_cell.length_b   1.000
_cell.length_c   1.000
_cell.angle_alpha   90.00
_cell.angle_beta   90.00
_cell.angle_gamma   90.00
#
_symmetry.space_group_name_H-M   'P 1'
#
loop_
_entity.id
_entity.type
_entity.pdbx_description
1 polymer ?
#
loop_
_entity_poly.entity_id
_entity_poly.type
_entity_poly.pdbx_seq_one_letter_code
_entity_poly.pdbx_strand_id
1 'polypeptide(L)'
;MLVKQGMEEQENVWVLFPHLIKMNNPAWATVVQTLAELSSKRLGIDDTEMQPVLSTVIVVGARGRLNKQRATNISRSMATLVVTLPSEYVGGDYVVYDAETPRD
;
A
#
# COMPACT_ATOMS: atom_id res chain seq x y z
N MET A 1 8.01 17.47 6.64
CA MET A 1 6.96 16.85 7.48
C MET A 1 5.90 16.29 6.53
N LEU A 2 6.10 15.07 6.03
CA LEU A 2 5.23 14.41 5.03
C LEU A 2 3.78 14.33 5.49
N VAL A 3 3.59 14.13 6.79
CA VAL A 3 2.28 14.12 7.48
C VAL A 3 1.47 15.42 7.25
N LYS A 4 2.13 16.58 7.18
CA LYS A 4 1.45 17.87 6.91
C LYS A 4 0.89 18.00 5.50
N GLN A 5 1.32 17.14 4.58
CA GLN A 5 0.89 17.14 3.19
C GLN A 5 -0.14 16.03 2.92
N GLY A 6 -0.44 15.19 3.91
CA GLY A 6 -1.46 14.16 3.82
C GLY A 6 -2.84 14.67 4.14
N MET A 7 -3.84 14.01 3.55
CA MET A 7 -5.21 14.15 3.99
C MET A 7 -5.37 13.31 5.26
N GLU A 8 -5.74 13.94 6.37
CA GLU A 8 -6.13 13.21 7.57
C GLU A 8 -7.44 12.48 7.26
N GLU A 9 -7.37 11.16 7.25
CA GLU A 9 -8.53 10.32 6.93
C GLU A 9 -9.26 9.90 8.21
N GLN A 10 -8.49 9.63 9.27
CA GLN A 10 -8.96 9.27 10.61
C GLN A 10 -7.97 9.82 11.63
N GLU A 11 -8.33 9.79 12.91
CA GLU A 11 -7.45 10.23 13.99
C GLU A 11 -6.11 9.47 13.93
N ASN A 12 -5.03 10.22 13.82
CA ASN A 12 -3.66 9.69 13.67
C ASN A 12 -3.43 8.84 12.41
N VAL A 13 -4.20 9.06 11.33
CA VAL A 13 -4.02 8.38 10.03
C VAL A 13 -3.98 9.41 8.91
N TRP A 14 -2.90 9.35 8.12
CA TRP A 14 -2.69 10.27 7.00
C TRP A 14 -2.49 9.49 5.71
N VAL A 15 -3.29 9.85 4.70
CA VAL A 15 -3.16 9.33 3.34
C VAL A 15 -2.38 10.33 2.49
N LEU A 16 -1.29 9.85 1.90
CA LEU A 16 -0.43 10.60 1.00
C LEU A 16 -0.66 10.13 -0.44
N PHE A 17 -1.04 11.05 -1.31
CA PHE A 17 -1.20 10.75 -2.72
C PHE A 17 0.15 10.58 -3.42
N PRO A 18 0.28 9.67 -4.41
CA PRO A 18 1.55 9.35 -5.05
C PRO A 18 2.30 10.56 -5.61
N HIS A 19 1.58 11.52 -6.19
CA HIS A 19 2.17 12.72 -6.78
C HIS A 19 2.85 13.65 -5.76
N LEU A 20 2.54 13.49 -4.47
CA LEU A 20 3.17 14.23 -3.37
C LEU A 20 4.46 13.57 -2.87
N ILE A 21 4.77 12.37 -3.35
CA ILE A 21 5.85 11.54 -2.83
C ILE A 21 6.95 11.42 -3.86
N LYS A 22 8.17 11.74 -3.43
CA LYS A 22 9.37 11.50 -4.22
C LYS A 22 10.16 10.37 -3.57
N MET A 23 10.25 9.22 -4.25
CA MET A 23 11.14 8.14 -3.85
C MET A 23 12.57 8.48 -4.30
N ASN A 24 13.38 8.99 -3.37
CA ASN A 24 14.74 9.45 -3.70
C ASN A 24 15.80 8.33 -3.69
N ASN A 25 15.52 7.19 -3.05
CA ASN A 25 16.44 6.06 -3.07
C ASN A 25 16.18 5.23 -4.35
N PRO A 26 17.13 5.19 -5.30
CA PRO A 26 16.94 4.53 -6.59
C PRO A 26 16.75 3.01 -6.46
N ALA A 27 17.21 2.40 -5.36
CA ALA A 27 17.00 0.97 -5.12
C ALA A 27 15.52 0.59 -4.94
N TRP A 28 14.67 1.54 -4.54
CA TRP A 28 13.24 1.27 -4.35
C TRP A 28 12.56 0.80 -5.63
N ALA A 29 12.79 1.50 -6.74
CA ALA A 29 12.17 1.17 -8.01
C ALA A 29 12.54 -0.26 -8.45
N THR A 30 13.84 -0.59 -8.37
CA THR A 30 14.33 -1.93 -8.71
C THR A 30 13.73 -3.01 -7.81
N VAL A 31 13.74 -2.80 -6.49
CA VAL A 31 13.22 -3.80 -5.54
C VAL A 31 11.72 -4.02 -5.71
N VAL A 32 10.93 -2.94 -5.87
CA VAL A 32 9.48 -3.04 -6.08
C VAL A 32 9.17 -3.76 -7.39
N GLN A 33 9.93 -3.49 -8.46
CA GLN A 33 9.81 -4.20 -9.73
C GLN A 33 10.08 -5.70 -9.56
N THR A 34 11.18 -6.08 -8.91
CA THR A 34 11.51 -7.48 -8.64
C THR A 34 10.44 -8.18 -7.78
N LEU A 35 9.91 -7.50 -6.77
CA LEU A 35 8.83 -8.05 -5.93
C LEU A 35 7.54 -8.25 -6.74
N ALA A 36 7.21 -7.34 -7.64
CA ALA A 36 6.05 -7.47 -8.53
C ALA A 36 6.19 -8.70 -9.44
N GLU A 37 7.35 -8.89 -10.07
CA GLU A 37 7.64 -10.05 -10.93
C GLU A 37 7.67 -11.39 -10.17
N LEU A 38 8.20 -11.42 -8.95
CA LEU A 38 8.17 -12.64 -8.14
C LEU A 38 6.76 -12.98 -7.69
N SER A 39 5.98 -11.95 -7.34
CA SER A 39 4.58 -12.13 -6.93
C SER A 39 3.70 -12.56 -8.09
N SER A 40 3.91 -12.00 -9.29
CA SER A 40 3.17 -12.36 -10.50
C SER A 40 3.31 -13.83 -10.85
N LYS A 41 4.56 -14.32 -10.87
CA LYS A 41 4.89 -15.72 -11.12
C LYS A 41 4.25 -16.64 -10.10
N ARG A 42 4.26 -16.25 -8.81
CA ARG A 42 3.62 -17.04 -7.74
C ARG A 42 2.11 -17.09 -7.86
N LEU A 43 1.48 -16.05 -8.42
CA LEU A 43 0.05 -15.97 -8.66
C LEU A 43 -0.38 -16.60 -9.99
N GLY A 44 0.55 -17.14 -10.79
CA GLY A 44 0.26 -17.72 -12.11
C GLY A 44 -0.18 -16.68 -13.14
N ILE A 45 0.23 -15.42 -12.98
CA ILE A 45 -0.04 -14.35 -13.95
C ILE A 45 1.13 -14.32 -14.93
N ASP A 46 1.02 -15.10 -16.00
CA ASP A 46 2.06 -15.26 -17.02
C ASP A 46 1.98 -14.16 -18.11
N ASP A 47 3.16 -13.76 -18.62
CA ASP A 47 3.40 -12.93 -19.81
C ASP A 47 2.84 -11.50 -19.87
N THR A 48 2.32 -10.96 -18.78
CA THR A 48 2.04 -9.52 -18.69
C THR A 48 3.16 -8.83 -17.91
N GLU A 49 3.82 -7.84 -18.54
CA GLU A 49 4.68 -6.89 -17.82
C GLU A 49 3.81 -6.14 -16.79
N MET A 50 3.70 -6.69 -15.58
CA MET A 50 3.07 -5.97 -14.48
C MET A 50 4.01 -4.84 -14.07
N GLN A 51 3.59 -3.63 -14.42
CA GLN A 51 4.27 -2.40 -14.05
C GLN A 51 3.72 -1.93 -12.70
N PRO A 52 4.50 -2.00 -11.61
CA PRO A 52 4.06 -1.52 -10.31
C PRO A 52 3.94 0.01 -10.35
N VAL A 53 2.77 0.51 -9.98
CA VAL A 53 2.50 1.94 -9.84
C VAL A 53 2.20 2.24 -8.37
N LEU A 54 2.89 3.23 -7.82
CA LEU A 54 2.56 3.73 -6.49
C LEU A 54 1.15 4.32 -6.53
N SER A 55 0.21 3.70 -5.82
CA SER A 55 -1.20 4.14 -5.77
C SER A 55 -1.52 4.98 -4.54
N THR A 56 -0.96 4.61 -3.38
CA THR A 56 -1.21 5.27 -2.09
C THR A 56 -0.05 5.00 -1.13
N VAL A 57 0.26 5.98 -0.26
CA VAL A 57 1.05 5.73 0.97
C VAL A 57 0.22 6.15 2.17
N ILE A 58 0.20 5.29 3.19
CA ILE A 58 -0.53 5.55 4.43
C ILE A 58 0.46 5.63 5.57
N VAL A 59 0.34 6.67 6.38
CA VAL A 59 1.09 6.83 7.63
C VAL A 59 0.10 6.66 8.77
N VAL A 60 0.36 5.68 9.63
CA VAL A 60 -0.44 5.41 10.84
C VAL A 60 0.41 5.78 12.04
N GLY A 61 -0.04 6.78 12.79
CA GLY A 61 0.58 7.23 14.04
C GLY A 61 0.16 6.37 15.23
N ALA A 62 0.70 6.70 16.40
CA ALA A 62 0.35 6.04 17.65
C ALA A 62 -1.17 6.00 17.86
N ARG A 63 -1.70 4.82 18.16
CA ARG A 63 -3.15 4.55 18.36
C ARG A 63 -4.02 4.79 17.12
N GLY A 64 -3.45 5.13 15.97
CA GLY A 64 -4.18 5.22 14.70
C GLY A 64 -4.65 3.85 14.25
N ARG A 65 -5.81 3.81 13.59
CA ARG A 65 -6.37 2.58 13.03
C ARG A 65 -7.02 2.88 11.69
N LEU A 66 -6.82 1.99 10.73
CA LEU A 66 -7.59 1.99 9.49
C LEU A 66 -8.80 1.09 9.65
N ASN A 67 -9.96 1.61 9.23
CA ASN A 67 -11.18 0.79 9.11
C ASN A 67 -11.03 -0.20 7.95
N LYS A 68 -11.92 -1.21 7.90
CA LYS A 68 -11.98 -2.13 6.76
C LYS A 68 -12.24 -1.32 5.48
N GLN A 69 -11.32 -1.36 4.55
CA GLN A 69 -11.41 -0.65 3.28
C GLN A 69 -11.14 -1.59 2.12
N ARG A 70 -11.86 -1.39 1.02
CA ARG A 70 -11.53 -2.04 -0.25
C ARG A 70 -10.39 -1.27 -0.90
N ALA A 71 -9.41 -1.99 -1.43
CA ALA A 71 -8.31 -1.37 -2.17
C ALA A 71 -8.86 -0.43 -3.26
N THR A 72 -8.28 0.76 -3.37
CA THR A 72 -8.65 1.74 -4.38
C THR A 72 -8.34 1.15 -5.76
N ASN A 73 -9.37 1.00 -6.59
CA ASN A 73 -9.21 0.50 -7.95
C ASN A 73 -8.63 1.63 -8.82
N ILE A 74 -7.30 1.67 -8.95
CA ILE A 74 -6.67 2.39 -10.04
C ILE A 74 -6.97 1.62 -11.33
N SER A 75 -7.42 2.32 -12.37
CA SER A 75 -7.88 1.71 -13.61
C SER A 75 -6.85 0.72 -14.17
N ARG A 76 -7.29 -0.51 -14.44
CA ARG A 76 -6.46 -1.66 -14.88
C ARG A 76 -5.47 -2.22 -13.83
N SER A 77 -5.76 -2.12 -12.54
CA SER A 77 -5.03 -2.89 -11.52
C SER A 77 -5.50 -4.34 -11.45
N MET A 78 -4.55 -5.27 -11.43
CA MET A 78 -4.81 -6.70 -11.22
C MET A 78 -4.57 -7.13 -9.77
N ALA A 79 -3.58 -6.54 -9.10
CA ALA A 79 -3.20 -6.87 -7.73
C ALA A 79 -2.64 -5.63 -7.02
N THR A 80 -2.57 -5.70 -5.68
CA THR A 80 -1.93 -4.67 -4.83
C THR A 80 -0.76 -5.30 -4.09
N LEU A 81 0.44 -4.73 -4.27
CA LEU A 81 1.62 -5.06 -3.49
C LEU A 81 1.72 -4.08 -2.32
N VAL A 82 1.62 -4.58 -1.09
CA VAL A 82 1.79 -3.78 0.13
C VAL A 82 3.18 -4.00 0.68
N VAL A 83 3.92 -2.90 0.90
CA VAL A 83 5.23 -2.93 1.54
C VAL A 83 5.15 -2.17 2.85
N THR A 84 5.24 -2.90 3.96
CA THR A 84 5.29 -2.31 5.31
C THR A 84 6.73 -1.95 5.64
N LEU A 85 6.97 -0.65 5.87
CA LEU A 85 8.28 -0.18 6.34
C LEU A 85 8.48 -0.53 7.81
N PRO A 86 9.75 -0.65 8.28
CA PRO A 86 10.03 -0.85 9.69
C PRO A 86 9.32 0.21 10.55
N SER A 87 8.70 -0.23 11.63
CA SER A 87 7.96 0.60 12.57
C SER A 87 8.49 0.37 13.99
N GLU A 88 8.51 1.42 14.79
CA GLU A 88 8.80 1.36 16.23
C GLU A 88 7.58 0.93 17.06
N TYR A 89 6.38 0.97 16.45
CA TYR A 89 5.13 0.61 17.12
C TYR A 89 4.87 -0.89 17.02
N VAL A 90 4.33 -1.47 18.11
CA VAL A 90 3.81 -2.83 18.13
C VAL A 90 2.41 -2.86 17.53
N GLY A 91 2.17 -3.75 16.57
CA GLY A 91 0.92 -3.87 15.82
C GLY A 91 1.05 -3.35 14.38
N GLY A 92 -0.06 -2.86 13.81
CA GLY A 92 -0.10 -2.39 12.42
C GLY A 92 -0.20 -3.52 11.39
N ASP A 93 -0.68 -4.68 11.80
CA ASP A 93 -0.84 -5.84 10.92
C ASP A 93 -1.80 -5.54 9.78
N TYR A 94 -1.41 -5.94 8.57
CA TYR A 94 -2.28 -5.87 7.40
C TYR A 94 -3.22 -7.07 7.41
N VAL A 95 -4.52 -6.83 7.63
CA VAL A 95 -5.55 -7.86 7.70
C VAL A 95 -6.37 -7.85 6.41
N VAL A 96 -6.43 -8.99 5.72
CA VAL A 96 -7.26 -9.20 4.53
C VAL A 96 -8.56 -9.87 4.96
N TYR A 97 -9.68 -9.33 4.49
CA TYR A 97 -11.01 -9.90 4.70
C TYR A 97 -11.55 -10.46 3.39
N ASP A 98 -12.19 -11.62 3.45
CA ASP A 98 -12.97 -12.14 2.33
C ASP A 98 -14.22 -11.27 2.12
N ALA A 99 -14.68 -11.16 0.87
CA ALA A 99 -15.90 -10.46 0.48
C ALA A 99 -17.15 -10.98 1.21
N GLU A 100 -17.14 -12.23 1.70
CA GLU A 100 -18.23 -12.82 2.49
C GLU A 100 -18.20 -12.47 3.98
N THR A 101 -17.16 -11.79 4.47
CA THR A 101 -17.08 -11.40 5.88
C THR A 101 -18.02 -10.20 6.13
N PRO A 102 -19.09 -10.33 6.93
CA PRO A 102 -20.04 -9.24 7.16
C PRO A 102 -19.35 -8.01 7.76
N ARG A 103 -19.92 -6.83 7.48
CA ARG A 103 -19.61 -5.61 8.20
C ARG A 103 -20.33 -5.69 9.55
N ASP A 104 -19.59 -5.85 10.63
CA ASP A 104 -20.09 -5.61 11.99
C ASP A 104 -20.33 -4.11 12.21
#